data_AF-A0A536IQN9-F1
#
_entry.id   AF-A0A536IQN9-F1
#
_cell.length_a   1.000
_cell.length_b   1.000
_cell.length_c   1.000
_cell.angle_alpha   90.00
_cell.angle_beta   90.00
_cell.angle_gamma   90.00
#
_symmetry.space_group_name_H-M   'P 1'
#
loop_
_entity.id
_entity.type
_entity.pdbx_description
1 polymer ?
#
loop_
_entity_poly.entity_id
_entity_poly.type
_entity_poly.pdbx_seq_one_letter_code
_entity_poly.pdbx_strand_id
1 'polypeptide(L)'
;MPFDPAHFVERLFSPFNSESRFYWPAVVAVGVALVANILWYNWRVRLAPAENALKPWAFWINVVFLIWLLVLLIAKTPFWIFTLSVVVNIAALAYMYLFYLPPQEAAWEREQRRRAYFPKPERRRKRRRR
;
A
#
# COMPACT_ATOMS: atom_id res chain seq x y z
N MET A 1 27.70 -21.75 -22.04
CA MET A 1 26.40 -22.30 -22.50
C MET A 1 25.80 -21.28 -23.45
N PRO A 2 25.37 -21.66 -24.66
CA PRO A 2 24.72 -20.72 -25.56
C PRO A 2 23.43 -20.23 -24.92
N PHE A 3 23.16 -18.93 -25.05
CA PHE A 3 21.98 -18.28 -24.48
C PHE A 3 20.75 -18.78 -25.26
N ASP A 4 19.96 -19.68 -24.67
CA ASP A 4 18.76 -20.24 -25.31
C ASP A 4 17.50 -19.52 -24.79
N PRO A 5 16.93 -18.57 -25.56
CA PRO A 5 15.74 -17.83 -25.15
C PRO A 5 14.52 -18.75 -24.97
N ALA A 6 14.45 -19.90 -25.63
CA ALA A 6 13.34 -20.84 -25.47
C ALA A 6 13.29 -21.42 -24.05
N HIS A 7 14.47 -21.70 -23.47
CA HIS A 7 14.58 -22.19 -22.09
C HIS A 7 14.05 -21.17 -21.06
N PHE A 8 14.25 -19.87 -21.29
CA PHE A 8 13.74 -18.82 -20.41
C PHE A 8 12.22 -18.71 -20.46
N VAL A 9 11.64 -18.83 -21.65
CA VAL A 9 10.18 -18.79 -21.84
C VAL A 9 9.53 -19.97 -21.11
N GLU A 10 10.06 -21.18 -21.28
CA GLU A 10 9.58 -22.37 -20.59
C GLU A 10 9.72 -22.27 -19.05
N ARG A 11 10.83 -21.68 -18.57
CA ARG A 11 11.02 -21.37 -17.15
C ARG A 11 9.99 -20.37 -16.60
N LEU A 12 9.51 -19.45 -17.43
CA LEU A 12 8.54 -18.43 -17.02
C LEU A 12 7.14 -19.01 -16.75
N PHE A 13 6.76 -20.04 -17.51
CA PHE A 13 5.44 -20.67 -17.46
C PHE A 13 5.40 -21.95 -16.60
N SER A 14 6.56 -22.53 -16.29
CA SER A 14 6.65 -23.68 -15.40
C SER A 14 6.29 -23.33 -13.95
N PRO A 15 5.62 -24.23 -13.22
CA PRO A 15 5.28 -24.04 -11.82
C PRO A 15 6.54 -23.97 -10.94
N PHE A 16 6.47 -23.20 -9.86
CA PHE A 16 7.61 -22.97 -8.99
C PHE A 16 7.99 -24.26 -8.26
N ASN A 17 9.22 -24.74 -8.45
CA ASN A 17 9.68 -25.95 -7.76
C ASN A 17 9.99 -25.64 -6.29
N SER A 18 9.24 -26.26 -5.38
CA SER A 18 9.37 -26.13 -3.93
C SER A 18 10.67 -26.72 -3.37
N GLU A 19 11.34 -27.60 -4.11
CA GLU A 19 12.68 -28.10 -3.75
C GLU A 19 13.80 -27.14 -4.19
N SER A 20 13.46 -26.08 -4.93
CA SER A 20 14.45 -25.09 -5.31
C SER A 20 14.86 -24.24 -4.11
N ARG A 21 16.16 -23.97 -4.02
CA ARG A 21 16.80 -23.11 -3.01
C ARG A 21 16.23 -21.68 -2.96
N PHE A 22 15.35 -21.32 -3.90
CA PHE A 22 14.72 -20.00 -4.04
C PHE A 22 13.42 -19.83 -3.25
N TYR A 23 12.81 -20.92 -2.75
CA TYR A 23 11.57 -20.83 -1.96
C TYR A 23 11.78 -20.09 -0.62
N TRP A 24 12.79 -20.49 0.15
CA TRP A 24 13.11 -19.88 1.45
C TRP A 24 13.45 -18.39 1.37
N PRO A 25 14.32 -17.93 0.45
CA PRO A 25 14.55 -16.50 0.22
C PRO A 25 13.27 -15.72 -0.09
N ALA A 26 12.33 -16.29 -0.86
CA ALA A 26 11.07 -15.62 -1.18
C ALA A 26 10.17 -15.46 0.06
N VAL A 27 10.07 -16.50 0.90
CA VAL A 27 9.31 -16.43 2.17
C VAL A 27 9.93 -15.39 3.11
N VAL A 28 11.27 -15.37 3.23
CA VAL A 28 11.98 -14.36 4.02
C VAL A 28 11.72 -12.95 3.47
N ALA A 29 11.74 -12.77 2.15
CA ALA A 29 11.43 -11.48 1.52
C ALA A 29 10.00 -11.00 1.83
N VAL A 30 9.01 -11.89 1.82
CA VAL A 30 7.63 -11.56 2.25
C VAL A 30 7.59 -11.13 3.73
N GLY A 31 8.32 -11.84 4.59
CA GLY A 31 8.45 -11.47 6.01
C GLY A 31 9.10 -10.10 6.22
N VAL A 32 10.20 -9.83 5.52
CA VAL A 32 10.88 -8.52 5.55
C VAL A 32 9.96 -7.42 5.03
N ALA A 33 9.23 -7.67 3.95
CA ALA A 33 8.26 -6.71 3.40
C ALA A 33 7.13 -6.40 4.38
N LEU A 34 6.66 -7.40 5.14
CA LEU A 34 5.67 -7.19 6.20
C LEU A 34 6.21 -6.28 7.31
N VAL A 35 7.43 -6.57 7.80
CA VAL A 35 8.09 -5.74 8.82
C VAL A 35 8.29 -4.30 8.30
N ALA A 36 8.76 -4.15 7.07
CA ALA A 36 8.91 -2.84 6.44
C ALA A 36 7.58 -2.08 6.34
N ASN A 37 6.49 -2.76 5.98
CA ASN A 37 5.15 -2.17 5.93
C ASN A 37 4.66 -1.71 7.31
N ILE A 38 4.93 -2.50 8.36
CA ILE A 38 4.61 -2.13 9.76
C ILE A 38 5.43 -0.92 10.21
N LEU A 39 6.73 -0.89 9.90
CA LEU A 39 7.60 0.23 10.22
C LEU A 39 7.14 1.51 9.50
N TRP A 40 6.83 1.41 8.20
CA TRP A 40 6.28 2.52 7.41
C TRP A 40 4.95 3.04 7.99
N TYR A 41 4.06 2.13 8.39
CA TYR A 41 2.78 2.50 9.00
C TYR A 41 2.98 3.24 10.33
N ASN A 42 3.89 2.78 11.17
CA ASN A 42 4.19 3.39 12.47
C ASN A 42 5.09 4.63 12.38
N TRP A 43 5.74 4.86 11.24
CA TRP A 43 6.61 6.02 11.04
C TRP A 43 5.78 7.31 11.11
N ARG A 44 6.13 8.17 12.08
CA ARG A 44 5.41 9.41 12.36
C ARG A 44 5.84 10.52 11.39
N VAL A 45 5.13 10.65 10.29
CA VAL A 45 5.21 11.81 9.39
C VAL A 45 4.03 12.73 9.66
N ARG A 46 4.26 14.05 9.63
CA ARG A 46 3.17 15.03 9.61
C ARG A 46 2.54 15.03 8.22
N LEU A 47 1.57 14.15 8.01
CA LEU A 47 0.78 14.06 6.79
C LEU A 47 -0.47 14.93 6.87
N ALA A 48 -1.02 15.29 5.72
CA ALA A 48 -2.32 15.93 5.68
C ALA A 48 -3.39 15.01 6.31
N PRO A 49 -4.45 15.55 6.93
CA PRO A 49 -5.50 14.72 7.54
C PRO A 49 -6.18 13.76 6.57
N ALA A 50 -6.31 14.14 5.29
CA ALA A 50 -6.80 13.27 4.22
C ALA A 50 -5.84 12.11 3.92
N GLU A 51 -4.54 12.37 3.82
CA GLU A 51 -3.52 11.34 3.64
C GLU A 51 -3.45 10.38 4.85
N ASN A 52 -3.62 10.91 6.08
CA ASN A 52 -3.71 10.08 7.29
C ASN A 52 -4.92 9.15 7.28
N ALA A 53 -6.03 9.51 6.63
CA ALA A 53 -7.19 8.64 6.49
C ALA A 53 -6.95 7.49 5.49
N LEU A 54 -6.06 7.68 4.51
CA LEU A 54 -5.70 6.67 3.51
C LEU A 54 -4.58 5.74 3.97
N LYS A 55 -3.73 6.20 4.89
CA LYS A 55 -2.61 5.40 5.42
C LYS A 55 -3.03 4.01 5.94
N PRO A 56 -4.15 3.85 6.70
CA PRO A 56 -4.65 2.53 7.11
C PRO A 56 -5.11 1.66 5.94
N TRP A 57 -5.74 2.25 4.92
CA TRP A 57 -6.18 1.51 3.74
C TRP A 57 -5.00 0.98 2.92
N ALA A 58 -4.00 1.82 2.66
CA ALA A 58 -2.77 1.41 1.99
C ALA A 58 -2.04 0.30 2.78
N PHE A 59 -2.02 0.41 4.11
CA PHE A 59 -1.47 -0.63 4.99
C PHE A 59 -2.20 -1.98 4.80
N TRP A 60 -3.53 -1.98 4.86
CA TRP A 60 -4.32 -3.21 4.71
C TRP A 60 -4.21 -3.82 3.32
N ILE A 61 -4.19 -3.01 2.26
CA ILE A 61 -3.94 -3.49 0.90
C ILE A 61 -2.61 -4.24 0.80
N ASN A 62 -1.55 -3.68 1.41
CA ASN A 62 -0.24 -4.33 1.44
C ASN A 62 -0.27 -5.61 2.28
N VAL A 63 -0.96 -5.64 3.43
CA VAL A 63 -1.09 -6.86 4.25
C VAL A 63 -1.81 -7.97 3.48
N VAL A 64 -2.96 -7.67 2.87
CA VAL A 64 -3.71 -8.64 2.06
C VAL A 64 -2.87 -9.12 0.89
N PHE A 65 -2.15 -8.21 0.23
CA PHE A 65 -1.24 -8.57 -0.85
C PHE A 65 -0.11 -9.51 -0.40
N LEU A 66 0.51 -9.26 0.76
CA LEU A 66 1.57 -10.14 1.28
C LEU A 66 1.03 -11.52 1.65
N ILE A 67 -0.18 -11.60 2.23
CA ILE A 67 -0.87 -12.88 2.48
C ILE A 67 -1.13 -13.59 1.15
N TRP A 68 -1.62 -12.87 0.14
CA TRP A 68 -1.85 -13.41 -1.19
C TRP A 68 -0.56 -13.96 -1.83
N LEU A 69 0.56 -13.25 -1.74
CA LEU A 69 1.86 -13.76 -2.21
C LEU A 69 2.27 -15.05 -1.49
N LEU A 70 2.01 -15.13 -0.18
CA LEU A 70 2.33 -16.32 0.62
C LEU A 70 1.45 -17.52 0.19
N VAL A 71 0.16 -17.28 -0.09
CA VAL A 71 -0.75 -18.28 -0.67
C VAL A 71 -0.24 -18.76 -2.04
N LEU A 72 0.17 -17.84 -2.91
CA LEU A 72 0.73 -18.18 -4.23
C LEU A 72 2.00 -19.03 -4.12
N LEU A 73 2.89 -18.71 -3.16
CA LEU A 73 4.09 -19.50 -2.86
C LEU A 73 3.74 -20.93 -2.43
N ILE A 74 2.76 -21.09 -1.53
CA ILE A 74 2.29 -22.42 -1.09
C ILE A 74 1.66 -23.17 -2.27
N ALA A 75 0.87 -22.49 -3.10
CA ALA A 75 0.20 -23.06 -4.27
C ALA A 75 1.17 -23.39 -5.43
N LYS A 76 2.47 -23.12 -5.29
CA LYS A 76 3.51 -23.37 -6.31
C LYS A 76 3.17 -22.77 -7.68
N THR A 77 2.52 -21.61 -7.67
CA THR A 77 2.05 -20.97 -8.90
C THR A 77 3.21 -20.53 -9.79
N PRO A 78 3.01 -20.43 -11.12
CA PRO A 78 4.00 -19.91 -12.04
C PRO A 78 4.45 -18.49 -11.69
N PHE A 79 5.71 -18.17 -11.97
CA PHE A 79 6.32 -16.88 -11.62
C PHE A 79 5.58 -15.66 -12.19
N TRP A 80 5.00 -15.77 -13.39
CA TRP A 80 4.28 -14.66 -14.02
C TRP A 80 3.06 -14.20 -13.20
N ILE A 81 2.43 -15.09 -12.41
CA ILE A 81 1.30 -14.75 -11.54
C ILE A 81 1.74 -13.84 -10.39
N PHE A 82 2.95 -14.05 -9.85
CA PHE A 82 3.54 -13.16 -8.85
C PHE A 82 3.74 -11.76 -9.43
N THR A 83 4.29 -11.70 -10.65
CA THR A 83 4.52 -10.44 -11.35
C THR A 83 3.21 -9.69 -11.58
N LEU A 84 2.18 -10.39 -12.07
CA LEU A 84 0.85 -9.83 -12.26
C LEU A 84 0.27 -9.31 -10.93
N SER A 85 0.43 -10.07 -9.85
CA SER A 85 -0.07 -9.68 -8.52
C SER A 85 0.60 -8.41 -8.00
N VAL A 86 1.92 -8.27 -8.20
CA VAL A 86 2.66 -7.04 -7.85
C VAL A 86 2.12 -5.85 -8.65
N VAL A 87 1.92 -6.01 -9.96
CA VAL A 87 1.38 -4.95 -10.82
C VAL A 87 -0.02 -4.52 -10.35
N VAL A 88 -0.88 -5.48 -10.01
CA VAL A 88 -2.23 -5.21 -9.51
C VAL A 88 -2.18 -4.46 -8.16
N ASN A 89 -1.28 -4.84 -7.25
CA ASN A 89 -1.12 -4.14 -5.98
C ASN A 89 -0.65 -2.68 -6.18
N ILE A 90 0.34 -2.46 -7.05
CA ILE A 90 0.80 -1.11 -7.41
C ILE A 90 -0.34 -0.31 -8.04
N ALA A 91 -1.11 -0.92 -8.95
CA ALA A 91 -2.25 -0.28 -9.58
C ALA A 91 -3.35 0.08 -8.57
N ALA A 92 -3.63 -0.79 -7.59
CA ALA A 92 -4.61 -0.53 -6.54
C ALA A 92 -4.19 0.66 -5.65
N LEU A 93 -2.91 0.72 -5.27
CA LEU A 93 -2.37 1.86 -4.52
C LEU A 93 -2.40 3.14 -5.37
N ALA A 94 -1.93 3.08 -6.61
CA ALA A 94 -1.96 4.22 -7.53
C ALA A 94 -3.39 4.73 -7.74
N TYR A 95 -4.36 3.83 -7.91
CA TYR A 95 -5.77 4.19 -8.02
C TYR A 95 -6.28 4.93 -6.77
N MET A 96 -5.93 4.45 -5.57
CA MET A 96 -6.27 5.15 -4.33
C MET A 96 -5.69 6.56 -4.25
N TYR A 97 -4.41 6.73 -4.59
CA TYR A 97 -3.75 8.04 -4.53
C TYR A 97 -4.21 8.98 -5.65
N LEU A 98 -4.50 8.48 -6.85
CA LEU A 98 -4.89 9.31 -7.99
C LEU A 98 -6.38 9.68 -7.99
N PHE A 99 -7.24 8.78 -7.54
CA PHE A 99 -8.70 8.98 -7.66
C PHE A 99 -9.41 9.19 -6.32
N TYR A 100 -8.88 8.65 -5.22
CA TYR A 100 -9.55 8.71 -3.91
C TYR A 100 -9.03 9.84 -3.01
N LEU A 101 -7.75 10.24 -3.13
CA LEU A 101 -7.14 11.33 -2.37
C LEU A 101 -7.66 12.74 -2.79
N PRO A 102 -7.71 13.13 -4.09
CA PRO A 102 -8.10 14.48 -4.49
C PRO A 102 -9.49 14.94 -3.98
N PRO A 103 -10.55 14.11 -4.02
CA PRO A 103 -11.86 14.54 -3.52
C PRO A 103 -11.87 14.73 -1.99
N GLN A 104 -11.06 13.99 -1.23
CA GLN A 104 -10.97 14.14 0.22
C GLN A 104 -10.20 15.40 0.63
N GLU A 105 -9.12 15.71 -0.07
CA GLU A 105 -8.38 16.97 0.14
C GLU A 105 -9.27 18.18 -0.13
N ALA A 106 -10.02 18.17 -1.24
CA ALA A 106 -10.95 19.24 -1.57
C ALA A 106 -12.08 19.39 -0.53
N ALA A 107 -12.56 18.29 0.05
CA ALA A 107 -13.53 18.33 1.15
C ALA A 107 -12.91 18.90 2.44
N TRP A 108 -11.68 18.50 2.75
CA TRP A 108 -10.95 19.00 3.92
C TRP A 108 -10.66 20.51 3.84
N GLU A 109 -10.26 21.00 2.67
CA GLU A 109 -10.08 22.44 2.44
C GLU A 109 -11.38 23.22 2.65
N ARG A 110 -12.50 22.70 2.15
CA ARG A 110 -13.82 23.32 2.36
C ARG A 110 -14.16 23.40 3.85
N GLU A 111 -13.90 22.34 4.60
CA GLU A 111 -14.09 22.29 6.06
C GLU A 111 -13.20 23.31 6.79
N GLN A 112 -11.92 23.43 6.39
CA GLN A 112 -11.01 24.43 6.93
C GLN A 112 -11.48 25.87 6.66
N ARG A 113 -11.91 26.15 5.43
CA ARG A 113 -12.48 27.46 5.07
C ARG A 113 -13.69 27.78 5.95
N ARG A 114 -14.60 26.82 6.17
CA ARG A 114 -15.75 26.98 7.08
C ARG A 114 -15.33 27.31 8.50
N ARG A 115 -14.34 26.61 9.05
CA ARG A 115 -13.82 26.86 10.41
C ARG A 115 -13.23 28.26 10.58
N ALA A 116 -12.72 28.89 9.53
CA ALA A 116 -12.24 30.27 9.58
C ALA A 116 -13.37 31.28 9.81
N TYR A 117 -14.58 30.99 9.32
CA TYR A 117 -15.75 31.87 9.47
C TYR A 117 -16.51 31.64 10.79
N PHE A 118 -16.37 30.47 11.43
CA PHE A 118 -16.99 30.24 12.73
C PHE A 118 -16.22 30.97 13.85
N PRO A 119 -16.87 31.90 14.59
CA PRO A 119 -16.21 32.59 15.67
C PRO A 119 -15.84 31.61 16.79
N LYS A 120 -14.54 31.49 17.08
CA LYS A 120 -14.03 30.67 18.18
C LYS A 120 -14.73 31.08 19.50
N PRO A 121 -15.23 30.12 20.30
CA PRO A 121 -16.00 30.40 21.52
C PRO A 121 -15.23 31.26 22.54
N GLU A 122 -13.90 31.19 22.54
CA GLU A 122 -13.03 32.05 23.36
C GLU A 122 -13.19 33.55 23.07
N ARG A 123 -13.40 33.94 21.81
CA ARG A 123 -13.60 35.35 21.44
C ARG A 123 -14.97 35.88 21.90
N ARG A 124 -16.01 35.02 21.97
CA ARG A 124 -17.32 35.41 22.52
C ARG A 124 -17.27 35.72 24.02
N ARG A 125 -16.49 34.94 24.79
CA ARG A 125 -16.35 35.16 26.25
C ARG A 125 -15.66 36.48 26.60
N LYS A 126 -14.65 36.89 25.82
CA LYS A 126 -14.00 38.20 25.99
C LYS A 126 -14.92 39.38 25.64
N ARG A 127 -15.79 39.22 24.64
CA ARG A 127 -16.70 40.28 24.18
C ARG A 127 -17.91 40.51 25.10
N ARG A 128 -18.32 39.49 25.88
CA ARG A 128 -19.39 39.60 26.90
C ARG A 128 -18.93 40.13 28.26
N ARG A 129 -17.62 40.26 28.48
CA ARG A 129 -17.02 40.74 29.75
C ARG A 129 -16.57 42.21 29.68
N ARG A 130 -16.77 42.88 28.54
CA ARG A 130 -16.70 44.34 28.41
C ARG A 130 -18.12 44.84 28.26
#